data_AF-A0A7X9H8Z8-F1
#
_entry.id   AF-A0A7X9H8Z8-F1
#
_cell.length_a   1.000
_cell.length_b   1.000
_cell.length_c   1.000
_cell.angle_alpha   90.00
_cell.angle_beta   90.00
_cell.angle_gamma   90.00
#
_symmetry.space_group_name_H-M   'P 1'
#
loop_
_entity.id
_entity.type
_entity.pdbx_description
1 polymer ?
#
loop_
_entity_poly.entity_id
_entity_poly.type
_entity_poly.pdbx_seq_one_letter_code
_entity_poly.pdbx_strand_id
1 'polypeptide(L)' 'MVVKIFKNTPTQSENIFKDVKETDWFYDIVNYAAEEGLIKGYDDGRFLPQNNL' A
#
# COMPACT_ATOMS: atom_id res chain seq x y z
N MET A 1 31.48 8.32 -15.00
CA MET A 1 30.12 8.44 -14.41
C MET A 1 29.43 7.11 -14.56
N VAL A 2 29.13 6.41 -13.47
CA VAL A 2 28.30 5.20 -13.52
C VAL A 2 26.84 5.65 -13.48
N VAL A 3 26.11 5.32 -14.54
CA VAL A 3 24.71 5.69 -14.69
C VAL A 3 23.90 4.84 -13.71
N LYS A 4 23.22 5.48 -12.75
CA LYS A 4 22.28 4.85 -11.82
C LYS A 4 20.96 4.51 -12.54
N ILE A 5 21.02 3.73 -13.62
CA ILE A 5 19.86 3.35 -14.45
C ILE A 5 19.11 2.10 -13.96
N PHE A 6 19.56 1.46 -12.89
CA PHE A 6 18.89 0.28 -12.31
C PHE A 6 18.19 0.58 -10.97
N LYS A 7 17.51 1.72 -10.87
CA LYS A 7 16.46 1.90 -9.86
C LYS A 7 15.07 1.82 -10.50
N ASN A 8 14.88 0.88 -11.42
CA ASN A 8 13.55 0.35 -11.65
C ASN A 8 13.34 -0.80 -10.65
N THR A 9 13.44 -0.48 -9.36
CA THR A 9 12.66 -1.22 -8.37
C THR A 9 11.22 -1.12 -8.86
N PRO A 10 10.44 -2.22 -8.93
CA PRO A 10 9.01 -2.08 -9.15
C PRO A 10 8.57 -0.97 -8.19
N THR A 11 8.01 0.10 -8.73
CA THR A 11 7.49 1.22 -7.95
C THR A 11 6.59 0.59 -6.92
N GLN A 12 7.14 0.40 -5.72
CA GLN A 12 6.45 -0.18 -4.61
C GLN A 12 5.34 0.82 -4.36
N SER A 13 4.12 0.41 -4.70
CA SER A 13 2.91 1.21 -4.46
C SER A 13 3.07 1.76 -3.05
N GLU A 14 3.14 3.08 -2.96
CA GLU A 14 3.50 3.74 -1.71
C GLU A 14 2.46 3.31 -0.69
N ASN A 15 2.89 2.61 0.35
CA ASN A 15 1.96 1.95 1.26
C ASN A 15 1.00 2.98 1.86
N ILE A 16 -0.28 2.89 1.47
CA ILE A 16 -1.29 3.90 1.75
C ILE A 16 -1.71 3.85 3.23
N PHE A 17 -1.62 2.68 3.85
CA PHE A 17 -2.13 2.44 5.21
C PHE A 17 -1.03 1.92 6.14
N LYS A 18 -0.91 2.56 7.30
CA LYS A 18 0.15 2.26 8.29
C LYS A 18 0.06 0.87 8.91
N ASP A 19 -1.13 0.29 8.93
CA ASP A 19 -1.44 -1.01 9.53
C ASP A 19 -1.49 -2.16 8.52
N VAL A 20 -1.22 -1.88 7.25
CA VAL A 20 -1.11 -2.87 6.18
C VAL A 20 0.37 -3.08 5.91
N LYS A 21 0.87 -4.30 6.01
CA LYS A 21 2.28 -4.64 5.76
C LYS A 21 2.40 -5.33 4.41
N GLU A 22 3.56 -5.19 3.76
CA GLU A 22 3.86 -5.91 2.49
C GLU A 22 3.77 -7.43 2.62
N THR A 23 3.94 -7.96 3.84
CA THR A 23 3.81 -9.39 4.13
C THR A 23 2.35 -9.83 4.27
N ASP A 24 1.40 -8.90 4.36
CA ASP A 24 -0.02 -9.23 4.46
C ASP A 24 -0.54 -9.64 3.09
N TRP A 25 -1.27 -10.75 3.04
CA TRP A 25 -1.79 -11.32 1.79
C TRP A 25 -2.71 -10.38 1.01
N PHE A 26 -3.26 -9.36 1.68
CA PHE A 26 -4.16 -8.35 1.11
C PHE A 26 -3.46 -7.03 0.75
N TYR A 27 -2.14 -6.91 0.96
CA TYR A 27 -1.39 -5.67 0.71
C TYR A 27 -1.63 -5.11 -0.69
N ASP A 28 -1.41 -5.93 -1.73
CA ASP A 28 -1.56 -5.51 -3.13
C ASP A 28 -2.99 -5.11 -3.46
N ILE A 29 -3.96 -5.86 -2.94
CA ILE A 29 -5.39 -5.66 -3.19
C ILE A 29 -5.86 -4.35 -2.56
N VAL A 30 -5.45 -4.10 -1.32
CA VAL A 30 -5.83 -2.91 -0.55
C VAL A 30 -5.18 -1.67 -1.14
N ASN A 31 -3.88 -1.70 -1.46
CA ASN A 31 -3.24 -0.55 -2.09
C ASN A 31 -3.85 -0.24 -3.46
N TYR A 32 -4.08 -1.25 -4.31
CA TYR A 32 -4.74 -1.05 -5.60
C TYR A 32 -6.15 -0.44 -5.44
N ALA A 33 -6.97 -0.99 -4.55
CA ALA A 33 -8.31 -0.48 -4.32
C ALA A 33 -8.30 0.96 -3.75
N ALA A 34 -7.29 1.33 -2.97
CA ALA A 34 -7.14 2.67 -2.43
C ALA A 34 -6.65 3.67 -3.50
N GLU A 35 -5.73 3.25 -4.37
CA GLU A 35 -5.27 4.05 -5.53
C GLU A 35 -6.43 4.34 -6.50
N GLU A 36 -7.29 3.35 -6.75
CA GLU A 36 -8.52 3.51 -7.55
C GLU A 36 -9.63 4.28 -6.81
N GLY A 37 -9.42 4.64 -5.53
CA GLY A 37 -10.39 5.34 -4.70
C GLY A 37 -11.62 4.51 -4.31
N LEU A 38 -11.57 3.19 -4.46
CA LEU A 38 -12.63 2.25 -4.11
C LEU A 38 -12.72 2.02 -2.60
N ILE A 39 -11.59 2.12 -1.90
CA ILE A 39 -11.54 2.08 -0.46
C ILE A 39 -10.90 3.34 0.08
N LYS A 40 -11.38 3.79 1.24
CA LYS A 40 -10.79 4.88 1.99
C LYS A 40 -10.59 4.40 3.41
N GLY A 41 -9.36 4.53 3.90
CA GLY A 41 -9.06 4.27 5.30
C GLY A 41 -9.58 5.36 6.21
N TYR A 42 -9.17 5.27 7.46
CA TYR A 42 -9.50 6.22 8.51
C TYR A 42 -8.57 7.44 8.46
N ASP A 43 -9.00 8.54 9.08
CA ASP A 43 -8.24 9.79 9.13
C ASP A 43 -6.88 9.65 9.85
N ASP A 44 -6.67 8.57 10.61
CA ASP A 44 -5.38 8.25 11.24
C ASP A 44 -4.37 7.58 10.29
N GLY A 45 -4.80 7.24 9.08
CA GLY A 45 -4.03 6.55 8.05
C GLY A 45 -4.02 5.04 8.21
N ARG A 46 -5.06 4.44 8.79
CA ARG A 46 -5.23 2.98 8.91
C ARG A 46 -6.35 2.44 8.03
N PHE A 47 -6.28 1.16 7.69
CA PHE A 47 -7.34 0.42 6.99
C PHE A 47 -8.22 -0.39 7.95
N LEU A 48 -7.66 -0.86 9.08
CA LEU A 48 -8.27 -1.71 10.10
C LEU A 48 -8.90 -3.01 9.54
N PRO A 49 -8.13 -3.85 8.82
CA PRO A 49 -8.64 -5.06 8.14
C PRO A 49 -9.23 -6.11 9.10
N GLN A 50 -8.88 -6.04 10.39
CA GLN A 50 -9.29 -7.00 11.42
C GLN A 50 -10.40 -6.46 12.33
N ASN A 51 -10.96 -5.30 12.03
CA ASN A 51 -12.08 -4.76 12.80
C ASN A 51 -13.39 -5.44 12.37
N ASN A 52 -13.52 -6.71 12.73
CA ASN A 52 -14.78 -7.45 12.67
C ASN A 52 -15.60 -7.06 13.90
N LEU A 53 -16.70 -6.34 13.67
CA LEU A 53 -17.74 -6.07 14.66
C LEU A 53 -18.40 -7.38 15.14
#